data_AF-A0A376RF33-F1
#
_entry.id   AF-A0A376RF33-F1
#
_cell.length_a   1.000
_cell.length_b   1.000
_cell.length_c   1.000
_cell.angle_alpha   90.00
_cell.angle_beta   90.00
_cell.angle_gamma   90.00
#
_symmetry.space_group_name_H-M   'P 1'
#
loop_
_entity.id
_entity.type
_entity.pdbx_description
1 polymer ?
#
loop_
_entity_poly.entity_id
_entity_poly.type
_entity_poly.pdbx_seq_one_letter_code
_entity_poly.pdbx_strand_id
1 'polypeptide(L)'
;MSHNIPNHTGRLAFLITSDEEASAHNGTVKVVEALMARNERLDYCLVGEPSSIEVVGDVVKNGRRGSLTCNLTIHGVQGHVALPASG
;
A
#
# COMPACT_ATOMS: atom_id res chain seq x y z
N MET A 1 2.57 -1.23 -42.40
CA MET A 1 2.44 -1.64 -41.00
C MET A 1 0.96 -1.61 -40.63
N SER A 2 0.22 -2.70 -40.83
CA SER A 2 -1.18 -2.77 -40.41
C SER A 2 -1.21 -2.87 -38.88
N HIS A 3 -1.60 -1.80 -38.21
CA HIS A 3 -1.90 -1.84 -36.78
C HIS A 3 -3.11 -2.76 -36.58
N ASN A 4 -2.85 -3.96 -36.06
CA ASN A 4 -3.88 -4.89 -35.65
C ASN A 4 -4.47 -4.37 -34.35
N ILE A 5 -5.52 -3.53 -34.44
CA ILE A 5 -6.20 -2.99 -33.26
C ILE A 5 -7.15 -4.09 -32.74
N PRO A 6 -6.89 -4.68 -31.58
CA PRO A 6 -7.72 -5.76 -31.06
C PRO A 6 -9.14 -5.25 -30.77
N ASN A 7 -10.14 -5.99 -31.22
CA ASN A 7 -11.54 -5.64 -31.08
C ASN A 7 -12.09 -6.09 -29.70
N HIS A 8 -11.62 -5.44 -28.63
CA HIS A 8 -12.09 -5.70 -27.26
C HIS A 8 -13.03 -4.58 -26.78
N THR A 9 -14.02 -4.93 -25.97
CA THR A 9 -15.01 -3.98 -25.42
C THR A 9 -14.57 -3.30 -24.14
N GLY A 10 -13.54 -3.83 -23.46
CA GLY A 10 -13.01 -3.29 -22.21
C GLY A 10 -11.89 -2.26 -22.39
N ARG A 11 -11.36 -1.76 -21.27
CA ARG A 11 -10.18 -0.89 -21.23
C ARG A 11 -9.09 -1.55 -20.40
N LEU A 12 -7.89 -1.66 -20.97
CA LEU A 12 -6.68 -2.07 -20.26
C LEU A 12 -5.88 -0.82 -19.89
N ALA A 13 -5.42 -0.74 -18.64
CA ALA A 13 -4.59 0.35 -18.15
C ALA A 13 -3.50 -0.19 -17.22
N PHE A 14 -2.38 0.53 -17.13
CA PHE A 14 -1.31 0.27 -16.19
C PHE A 14 -1.16 1.49 -15.27
N LEU A 15 -1.02 1.25 -13.97
CA LEU A 15 -0.68 2.25 -12.97
C LEU A 15 0.64 1.82 -12.35
N ILE A 16 1.70 2.61 -12.60
CA ILE A 16 3.06 2.31 -12.16
C ILE A 16 3.52 3.45 -11.25
N THR A 17 4.06 3.11 -10.09
CA THR A 17 4.67 4.05 -9.13
C THR A 17 6.15 3.73 -8.98
N SER A 18 6.97 4.73 -8.66
CA SER A 18 8.38 4.56 -8.29
C SER A 18 8.61 4.62 -6.77
N ASP A 19 7.56 4.86 -5.98
CA ASP A 19 7.60 5.02 -4.51
C ASP A 19 6.51 4.14 -3.88
N GLU A 20 6.76 2.84 -3.82
CA GLU A 20 5.91 1.84 -3.14
C GLU A 20 6.53 1.44 -1.79
N GLU A 21 7.84 1.16 -1.79
CA GLU A 21 8.59 0.62 -0.64
C GLU A 21 8.98 1.64 0.44
N ALA A 22 8.86 2.94 0.16
CA ALA A 22 9.28 4.00 1.09
C ALA A 22 8.07 4.69 1.74
N SER A 23 7.98 6.02 1.66
CA SER A 23 6.91 6.75 2.36
C SER A 23 5.55 6.62 1.65
N ALA A 24 5.57 6.31 0.34
CA ALA A 24 4.41 6.18 -0.54
C ALA A 24 3.44 7.38 -0.55
N HIS A 25 3.80 8.53 0.05
CA HIS A 25 2.93 9.71 0.17
C HIS A 25 2.59 10.33 -1.19
N ASN A 26 3.52 10.22 -2.16
CA ASN A 26 3.37 10.76 -3.51
C ASN A 26 3.27 9.67 -4.59
N GLY A 27 3.12 8.41 -4.18
CA GLY A 27 3.01 7.27 -5.09
C GLY A 27 1.57 7.02 -5.56
N THR A 28 1.17 5.75 -5.57
CA THR A 28 -0.14 5.28 -6.05
C THR A 28 -1.31 6.03 -5.42
N VAL A 29 -1.21 6.46 -4.15
CA VAL A 29 -2.28 7.18 -3.44
C VAL A 29 -2.71 8.45 -4.19
N LYS A 30 -1.76 9.26 -4.70
CA LYS A 30 -2.05 10.50 -5.43
C LYS A 30 -2.72 10.24 -6.78
N VAL A 31 -2.31 9.16 -7.46
CA VAL A 31 -2.90 8.78 -8.74
C VAL A 31 -4.34 8.32 -8.54
N VAL A 32 -4.60 7.52 -7.50
CA VAL A 32 -5.94 7.07 -7.13
C VAL A 32 -6.83 8.25 -6.75
N GLU A 33 -6.35 9.19 -5.92
CA GLU A 33 -7.06 10.44 -5.60
C GLU A 33 -7.47 11.20 -6.87
N ALA A 34 -6.54 11.39 -7.82
CA ALA A 34 -6.80 12.10 -9.06
C ALA A 34 -7.78 11.37 -9.99
N LEU A 35 -7.77 10.02 -10.01
CA LEU A 35 -8.73 9.19 -10.76
C LEU A 35 -10.13 9.32 -10.17
N MET A 36 -10.24 9.22 -8.85
CA MET A 36 -11.50 9.38 -8.12
C MET A 36 -12.09 10.78 -8.31
N ALA A 37 -11.27 11.83 -8.27
CA ALA A 37 -11.70 13.23 -8.43
C ALA A 37 -12.35 13.53 -9.79
N ARG A 38 -12.04 12.75 -10.83
CA ARG A 38 -12.65 12.86 -12.17
C ARG A 38 -13.66 11.76 -12.47
N ASN A 39 -14.11 11.02 -11.45
CA ASN A 39 -15.04 9.89 -11.57
C ASN A 39 -14.55 8.80 -12.54
N GLU A 40 -13.24 8.60 -12.63
CA GLU A 40 -12.67 7.52 -13.44
C GLU A 40 -12.94 6.18 -12.76
N ARG A 41 -13.64 5.28 -13.45
CA ARG A 41 -13.99 3.96 -12.92
C ARG A 41 -12.87 2.95 -13.21
N LEU A 42 -12.48 2.22 -12.17
CA LEU A 42 -11.62 1.04 -12.24
C LEU A 42 -12.43 -0.17 -11.74
N ASP A 43 -12.91 -1.00 -12.67
CA ASP A 43 -13.73 -2.18 -12.34
C ASP A 43 -12.92 -3.31 -11.71
N TYR A 44 -11.69 -3.49 -12.19
CA TYR A 44 -10.82 -4.58 -11.78
C TYR A 44 -9.39 -4.06 -11.63
N CYS A 45 -8.70 -4.51 -10.59
CA CYS A 45 -7.29 -4.22 -10.37
C CYS A 45 -6.56 -5.53 -10.03
N LEU A 46 -5.48 -5.79 -10.77
CA LEU A 46 -4.54 -6.87 -10.47
C LEU A 46 -3.24 -6.22 -10.03
N VAL A 47 -2.84 -6.45 -8.78
CA VAL A 47 -1.57 -5.97 -8.24
C VAL A 47 -0.52 -7.06 -8.46
N GLY A 48 0.56 -6.72 -9.17
CA GLY A 48 1.60 -7.66 -9.60
C GLY A 48 2.63 -8.04 -8.53
N GLU A 49 2.32 -7.86 -7.24
CA GLU A 49 3.21 -8.24 -6.15
C GLU A 49 3.45 -9.76 -6.14
N PRO A 50 4.66 -10.23 -5.76
CA PRO A 50 4.91 -11.66 -5.62
C PRO A 50 3.98 -12.26 -4.56
N SER A 51 3.08 -13.14 -4.99
CA SER A 51 2.10 -13.79 -4.11
C SER A 51 2.38 -15.27 -3.87
N SER A 52 3.02 -15.94 -4.82
CA SER A 52 3.25 -17.39 -4.82
C SER A 52 4.30 -17.87 -3.81
N ILE A 53 4.25 -19.15 -3.44
CA ILE A 53 5.17 -19.76 -2.47
C ILE A 53 6.11 -20.75 -3.16
N GLU A 54 5.57 -21.78 -3.81
CA GLU A 54 6.31 -22.87 -4.45
C GLU A 54 6.22 -22.79 -5.97
N VAL A 55 5.02 -22.56 -6.50
CA VAL A 55 4.76 -22.51 -7.95
C VAL A 55 3.88 -21.33 -8.33
N VAL A 56 4.11 -20.75 -9.51
CA VAL A 56 3.33 -19.60 -9.98
C VAL A 56 1.84 -19.92 -9.95
N GLY A 57 1.09 -19.11 -9.21
CA GLY A 57 -0.37 -19.22 -9.09
C GLY A 57 -0.88 -20.08 -7.92
N ASP A 58 -0.02 -20.66 -7.08
CA ASP A 58 -0.45 -21.42 -5.90
C ASP A 58 -1.17 -20.58 -4.84
N VAL A 59 -0.87 -19.27 -4.78
CA VAL A 59 -1.44 -18.32 -3.83
C VAL A 59 -1.84 -17.03 -4.52
N VAL A 60 -3.06 -16.58 -4.26
CA VAL A 60 -3.60 -15.28 -4.65
C VAL A 60 -3.95 -14.48 -3.40
N LYS A 61 -3.60 -13.19 -3.37
CA LYS A 61 -3.98 -12.27 -2.28
C LYS A 61 -5.24 -11.52 -2.68
N ASN A 62 -6.35 -11.75 -1.97
CA ASN A 62 -7.61 -11.01 -2.14
C ASN A 62 -7.77 -9.86 -1.12
N GLY A 63 -6.75 -9.62 -0.30
CA GLY A 63 -6.75 -8.57 0.71
C GLY A 63 -5.45 -8.53 1.51
N ARG A 64 -5.30 -7.48 2.33
CA ARG A 64 -4.22 -7.30 3.31
C ARG A 64 -4.83 -6.87 4.65
N ARG A 65 -4.10 -7.13 5.73
CA ARG A 65 -4.45 -6.59 7.06
C ARG A 65 -4.11 -5.10 7.11
N GLY A 66 -4.84 -4.33 7.91
CA GLY A 66 -4.43 -2.97 8.29
C GLY A 66 -3.20 -3.00 9.20
N SER A 67 -2.53 -1.85 9.32
CA SER A 67 -1.40 -1.65 10.22
C SER A 67 -1.67 -0.44 11.13
N LEU A 68 -1.38 -0.57 12.42
CA LEU A 68 -1.49 0.50 13.42
C LEU A 68 -0.26 0.43 14.32
N THR A 69 0.49 1.52 14.40
CA THR A 69 1.69 1.64 15.24
C THR A 69 1.47 2.75 16.26
N CYS A 70 1.76 2.48 17.54
CA CYS A 70 1.67 3.45 18.64
C CYS A 70 3.06 3.67 19.25
N ASN A 71 3.52 4.92 19.27
CA ASN A 71 4.73 5.32 19.97
C ASN A 71 4.34 5.83 21.36
N LEU A 72 4.56 5.01 22.39
CA LEU A 72 4.20 5.33 23.77
C LEU A 72 5.44 5.64 24.60
N THR A 73 5.45 6.82 25.22
CA THR A 73 6.46 7.21 26.21
C THR A 73 5.81 7.31 27.58
N ILE A 74 6.31 6.54 28.55
CA ILE A 74 5.89 6.63 29.94
C ILE A 74 6.89 7.52 30.69
N HIS A 75 6.40 8.63 31.21
CA HIS A 75 7.20 9.57 31.99
C HIS A 75 7.18 9.16 33.46
N GLY A 76 8.32 8.72 33.97
CA GLY A 76 8.57 8.58 35.40
C GLY A 76 9.39 9.75 35.94
N VAL A 77 9.68 9.72 37.24
CA VAL A 77 10.65 10.63 37.86
C VAL A 77 11.99 9.92 37.97
N GLN A 78 13.06 10.54 37.47
CA GLN A 78 14.41 10.01 37.64
C GLN A 78 14.84 10.19 39.10
N GLY A 79 15.18 9.09 39.77
CA GLY A 79 15.56 9.11 41.19
C GLY A 79 16.60 8.05 41.54
N HIS A 80 17.23 8.19 42.70
CA HIS A 80 18.16 7.18 43.20
C HIS A 80 17.38 5.95 43.69
N VAL A 81 17.78 4.75 43.26
CA VAL A 81 17.12 3.47 43.62
C VAL A 81 16.91 3.26 45.13
N ALA A 82 17.78 3.83 45.98
CA ALA A 82 17.69 3.73 47.43
C ALA A 82 16.72 4.75 48.07
N LEU A 83 16.22 5.74 47.31
CA LEU A 83 15.36 6.83 47.80
C LEU A 83 14.12 6.99 46.89
N PRO A 84 13.15 6.06 46.98
CA PRO A 84 11.99 6.04 46.09
C PRO A 84 10.95 7.15 46.36
N ALA A 85 11.03 7.87 47.48
CA ALA A 85 10.00 8.83 47.92
C ALA A 85 10.36 10.32 47.75
N SER A 86 11.49 10.64 47.12
CA SER A 86 12.03 12.02 47.09
C SER A 86 11.86 12.75 45.75
N GLY A 87 10.88 12.35 44.94
CA GLY A 87 10.56 12.95 43.64
C GLY A 87 9.23 13.69 43.66
#